data_AF-A0A352XMM1-F1
#
_entry.id   AF-A0A352XMM1-F1
#
_cell.length_a   1.000
_cell.length_b   1.000
_cell.length_c   1.000
_cell.angle_alpha   90.00
_cell.angle_beta   90.00
_cell.angle_gamma   90.00
#
_symmetry.space_group_name_H-M   'P 1'
#
loop_
_entity.id
_entity.type
_entity.pdbx_description
1 polymer ?
#
loop_
_entity_poly.entity_id
_entity_poly.type
_entity_poly.pdbx_seq_one_letter_code
_entity_poly.pdbx_strand_id
1 'polypeptide(L)'
;MAKADIVILVVGSDWCKPSIPYLDSWNHPTFPASLPDSLVLLTLDNKENPDTAALALAEKNKDCSLPTRSVPALAYLDSQGRVIATYSGTPELGPPTAANLTTLIKKAAQIRNQRDQAWARAEQVQKIKRAESLGAGLDAMNQGLGHQNAYKPILDEITKADPQDQSGYTAKYSFPGHNLAPQILETFVNEKKFKEAEAELLRWHRNPHLSSEQRQQLHAARFALYRAWPEKSAMVRSALEDMVKEAPESDLGLSAKNYLLELYPPLNLEKGWRPLHFEKGRNKWKIDATAAISGSGTYELTFQYTQGTDALQIFGARLIDRQGVLASDGHEGNTGSQSKDNIYRFEVKRRPVGTIHLSTEVDAGENDNSQGTFSLKSTSATTAP
;
A
#
# COMPACT_ATOMS: atom_id res chain seq x y z
N MET A 1 11.19 27.90 -35.61
CA MET A 1 12.02 27.52 -34.45
C MET A 1 11.32 26.39 -33.72
N ALA A 2 12.01 25.29 -33.41
CA ALA A 2 11.46 24.31 -32.48
C ALA A 2 11.22 25.02 -31.14
N LYS A 3 10.02 24.89 -30.58
CA LYS A 3 9.72 25.54 -29.30
C LYS A 3 10.49 24.81 -28.20
N ALA A 4 11.16 25.57 -27.34
CA ALA A 4 11.97 25.05 -26.25
C ALA A 4 11.10 24.42 -25.14
N ASP A 5 11.59 23.33 -24.53
CA ASP A 5 10.98 22.77 -23.33
C ASP A 5 11.34 23.65 -22.11
N ILE A 6 10.56 23.58 -21.04
CA ILE A 6 10.69 24.48 -19.88
C ILE A 6 11.05 23.66 -18.66
N VAL A 7 12.06 24.09 -17.91
CA VAL A 7 12.44 23.50 -16.63
C VAL A 7 12.33 24.54 -15.54
N ILE A 8 11.55 24.25 -14.51
CA ILE A 8 11.26 25.17 -13.41
C ILE A 8 11.80 24.57 -12.12
N LEU A 9 12.69 25.30 -11.45
CA LEU A 9 13.05 25.03 -10.06
C LEU A 9 12.10 25.83 -9.15
N VAL A 10 11.34 25.14 -8.31
CA VAL A 10 10.45 25.73 -7.31
C VAL A 10 11.15 25.71 -5.96
N VAL A 11 11.26 26.86 -5.31
CA VAL A 11 11.98 27.05 -4.03
C VAL A 11 11.18 27.93 -3.07
N GLY A 12 11.55 27.91 -1.80
CA GLY A 12 11.19 28.95 -0.83
C GLY A 12 12.48 29.49 -0.21
N SER A 13 13.10 30.48 -0.85
CA SER A 13 14.49 30.86 -0.53
C SER A 13 14.70 31.46 0.86
N ASP A 14 13.66 32.01 1.48
CA ASP A 14 13.71 32.71 2.77
C ASP A 14 13.17 31.89 3.96
N TRP A 15 12.36 30.85 3.72
CA TRP A 15 11.81 30.00 4.79
C TRP A 15 12.20 28.51 4.68
N CYS A 16 12.53 28.02 3.48
CA CYS A 16 12.88 26.62 3.25
C CYS A 16 14.40 26.43 3.16
N LYS A 17 15.07 26.21 4.30
CA LYS A 17 16.53 25.97 4.36
C LYS A 17 17.03 24.92 3.36
N PRO A 18 16.36 23.77 3.14
CA PRO A 18 16.77 22.82 2.12
C PRO A 18 16.78 23.37 0.69
N SER A 19 16.05 24.44 0.37
CA SER A 19 15.99 25.03 -0.97
C SER A 19 17.26 25.79 -1.36
N ILE A 20 17.95 26.39 -0.38
CA ILE A 20 19.12 27.25 -0.59
C ILE A 20 20.21 26.56 -1.42
N PRO A 21 20.73 25.37 -1.06
CA PRO A 21 21.80 24.74 -1.82
C PRO A 21 21.39 24.30 -3.24
N TYR A 22 20.10 24.06 -3.50
CA TYR A 22 19.62 23.82 -4.86
C TYR A 22 19.61 25.10 -5.68
N LEU A 23 19.17 26.21 -5.09
CA LEU A 23 19.17 27.51 -5.75
C LEU A 23 20.60 27.96 -6.08
N ASP A 24 21.56 27.73 -5.17
CA ASP A 24 22.98 28.00 -5.41
C ASP A 24 23.52 27.19 -6.60
N SER A 25 23.24 25.88 -6.62
CA SER A 25 23.64 25.00 -7.74
C SER A 25 22.98 25.40 -9.06
N TRP A 26 21.72 25.82 -9.01
CA TRP A 26 20.93 26.22 -10.18
C TRP A 26 21.42 27.53 -10.79
N ASN A 27 21.80 28.49 -9.95
CA ASN A 27 22.31 29.79 -10.37
C ASN A 27 23.81 29.77 -10.69
N HIS A 28 24.53 28.71 -10.34
CA HIS A 28 25.95 28.59 -10.65
C HIS A 28 26.16 28.59 -12.19
N PRO A 29 27.02 29.45 -12.76
CA PRO A 29 27.13 29.64 -14.21
C PRO A 29 27.41 28.37 -15.02
N THR A 30 28.11 27.41 -14.42
CA THR A 30 28.44 26.13 -15.09
C THR A 30 27.23 25.22 -15.27
N PHE A 31 26.16 25.38 -14.48
CA PHE A 31 24.99 24.52 -14.58
C PHE A 31 24.16 24.83 -15.84
N PRO A 32 23.69 26.06 -16.09
CA PRO A 32 23.01 26.39 -17.35
C PRO A 32 23.87 26.08 -18.59
N ALA A 33 25.17 26.35 -18.53
CA ALA A 33 26.11 26.05 -19.61
C ALA A 33 26.27 24.54 -19.91
N SER A 34 25.86 23.66 -18.98
CA SER A 34 25.90 22.21 -19.17
C SER A 34 24.65 21.62 -19.82
N LEU A 35 23.62 22.45 -20.03
CA LEU A 35 22.31 22.04 -20.54
C LEU A 35 22.14 22.44 -22.01
N PRO A 36 21.29 21.72 -22.78
CA PRO A 36 21.01 22.09 -24.16
C PRO A 36 20.34 23.47 -24.27
N ASP A 37 20.70 24.25 -25.30
CA ASP A 37 20.07 25.55 -25.63
C ASP A 37 18.57 25.45 -25.94
N SER A 38 18.06 24.24 -26.15
CA SER A 38 16.64 23.95 -26.36
C SER A 38 15.81 23.94 -25.07
N LEU A 39 16.40 24.29 -23.92
CA LEU A 39 15.72 24.39 -22.63
C LEU A 39 15.63 25.84 -22.16
N VAL A 40 14.46 26.22 -21.64
CA VAL A 40 14.26 27.45 -20.89
C VAL A 40 14.28 27.12 -19.41
N LEU A 41 15.23 27.69 -18.67
CA LEU A 41 15.34 27.53 -17.22
C LEU A 41 14.64 28.69 -16.52
N LEU A 42 13.75 28.36 -15.58
CA LEU A 42 13.05 29.34 -14.75
C LEU A 42 13.18 28.97 -13.28
N THR A 43 13.11 29.99 -12.43
CA THR A 43 13.00 29.81 -10.98
C THR A 43 11.66 30.38 -10.52
N LEU A 44 10.90 29.58 -9.78
CA LEU A 44 9.69 29.99 -9.09
C LEU A 44 9.99 30.02 -7.58
N ASP A 45 10.26 31.21 -7.05
CA ASP A 45 10.59 31.42 -5.64
C ASP A 45 9.37 31.89 -4.86
N ASN A 46 8.83 31.00 -4.03
CA ASN A 46 7.67 31.23 -3.19
C ASN A 46 8.12 31.82 -1.85
N LYS A 47 8.40 33.12 -1.80
CA LYS A 47 8.88 33.80 -0.59
C LYS A 47 7.79 34.01 0.45
N GLU A 48 8.15 33.89 1.73
CA GLU A 48 7.26 34.24 2.85
C GLU A 48 7.30 35.75 3.15
N ASN A 49 8.48 36.37 2.98
CA ASN A 49 8.72 37.79 3.21
C ASN A 49 9.24 38.46 1.91
N PRO A 50 8.39 38.59 0.87
CA PRO A 50 8.79 39.16 -0.41
C PRO A 50 9.01 40.68 -0.33
N ASP A 51 10.06 41.17 -1.00
CA ASP A 51 10.21 42.59 -1.30
C ASP A 51 9.27 43.02 -2.46
N THR A 52 9.28 44.30 -2.83
CA THR A 52 8.42 44.84 -3.90
C THR A 52 8.63 44.16 -5.26
N ALA A 53 9.87 43.79 -5.59
CA ALA A 53 10.17 43.12 -6.86
C ALA A 53 9.68 41.67 -6.86
N ALA A 54 9.88 40.97 -5.74
CA ALA A 54 9.38 39.63 -5.53
C ALA A 54 7.84 39.58 -5.54
N LEU A 55 7.17 40.58 -4.95
CA LEU A 55 5.70 40.71 -5.03
C LEU A 55 5.22 40.87 -6.48
N ALA A 56 5.87 41.73 -7.27
CA ALA A 56 5.52 41.90 -8.69
C ALA A 56 5.74 40.63 -9.50
N LEU A 57 6.80 39.87 -9.21
CA LEU A 57 7.07 38.59 -9.85
C LEU A 57 6.08 37.50 -9.43
N ALA A 58 5.72 37.44 -8.14
CA ALA A 58 4.69 36.53 -7.64
C ALA A 58 3.34 36.81 -8.30
N GLU A 59 2.95 38.07 -8.43
CA GLU A 59 1.72 38.47 -9.15
C GLU A 59 1.76 38.06 -10.62
N LYS A 60 2.90 38.22 -11.30
CA LYS A 60 3.08 37.74 -12.68
C LYS A 60 2.96 36.22 -12.81
N ASN A 61 3.39 35.49 -11.78
CA ASN A 61 3.45 34.03 -11.76
C ASN A 61 2.24 33.37 -11.08
N LYS A 62 1.25 34.14 -10.62
CA LYS A 62 0.12 33.63 -9.81
C LYS A 62 -0.67 32.50 -10.47
N ASP A 63 -0.72 32.51 -11.80
CA ASP A 63 -1.43 31.49 -12.60
C ASP A 63 -0.53 30.29 -12.94
N CYS A 64 0.77 30.36 -12.64
CA CYS A 64 1.70 29.24 -12.77
C CYS A 64 1.52 28.28 -11.59
N SER A 65 0.59 27.34 -11.76
CA SER A 65 0.36 26.25 -10.81
C SER A 65 1.06 24.98 -11.28
N LEU A 66 1.79 24.33 -10.37
CA LEU A 66 2.52 23.09 -10.64
C LEU A 66 2.12 22.02 -9.62
N PRO A 67 2.03 20.74 -10.01
CA PRO A 67 1.66 19.64 -9.11
C PRO A 67 2.86 19.18 -8.25
N THR A 68 3.52 20.11 -7.56
CA THR A 68 4.64 19.84 -6.65
C THR A 68 4.14 19.63 -5.23
N ARG A 69 4.59 18.57 -4.55
CA ARG A 69 4.14 18.23 -3.18
C ARG A 69 4.80 19.06 -2.09
N SER A 70 6.00 19.54 -2.34
CA SER A 70 6.83 20.29 -1.38
C SER A 70 7.95 21.01 -2.11
N VAL A 71 8.46 22.09 -1.53
CA VAL A 71 9.70 22.73 -1.99
C VAL A 71 10.92 22.22 -1.19
N PRO A 72 12.12 22.17 -1.79
CA PRO A 72 12.41 22.45 -3.20
C PRO A 72 11.78 21.42 -4.13
N ALA A 73 11.46 21.80 -5.37
CA ALA A 73 10.97 20.91 -6.39
C ALA A 73 11.52 21.26 -7.78
N LEU A 74 11.55 20.28 -8.67
CA LEU A 74 11.88 20.46 -10.08
C LEU A 74 10.70 20.00 -10.94
N ALA A 75 10.25 20.85 -11.85
CA ALA A 75 9.23 20.51 -12.83
C ALA A 75 9.81 20.61 -14.25
N TYR A 76 9.56 19.58 -15.07
CA TYR A 76 9.87 19.59 -16.50
C TYR A 76 8.56 19.66 -17.27
N LEU A 77 8.43 20.67 -18.12
CA LEU A 77 7.26 20.92 -18.95
C LEU A 77 7.68 20.86 -20.42
N ASP A 78 6.79 20.38 -21.28
CA ASP A 78 7.01 20.53 -22.71
C ASP A 78 6.82 21.98 -23.17
N SER A 79 7.17 22.23 -24.42
CA SER A 79 6.99 23.54 -25.07
C SER A 79 5.56 24.11 -25.13
N GLN A 80 4.54 23.34 -24.72
CA GLN A 80 3.15 23.81 -24.58
C GLN A 80 2.80 24.14 -23.12
N GLY A 81 3.76 24.01 -22.19
CA GLY A 81 3.54 24.20 -20.76
C GLY A 81 2.87 23.00 -20.09
N ARG A 82 2.85 21.81 -20.72
CA ARG A 82 2.27 20.61 -20.10
C ARG A 82 3.35 19.89 -19.30
N VAL A 83 3.03 19.56 -18.05
CA VAL A 83 3.95 18.86 -17.15
C VAL A 83 4.24 17.45 -17.67
N ILE A 84 5.53 17.11 -17.78
CA ILE A 84 6.04 15.79 -18.10
C ILE A 84 6.39 15.02 -16.84
N ALA A 85 7.11 15.69 -15.94
CA ALA A 85 7.62 15.09 -14.71
C ALA A 85 7.79 16.15 -13.63
N THR A 86 7.60 15.74 -12.38
CA THR A 86 7.92 16.53 -11.20
C THR A 86 8.72 15.68 -10.21
N TYR A 87 9.61 16.35 -9.48
CA TYR A 87 10.40 15.79 -8.37
C TYR A 87 10.25 16.73 -7.20
N SER A 88 9.71 16.26 -6.06
CA SER A 88 9.38 17.10 -4.92
C SER A 88 10.16 16.72 -3.66
N GLY A 89 10.70 17.73 -2.98
CA GLY A 89 11.45 17.55 -1.75
C GLY A 89 12.82 16.91 -1.95
N THR A 90 13.62 16.90 -0.89
CA THR A 90 14.98 16.35 -0.91
C THR A 90 15.05 14.84 -1.20
N PRO A 91 14.07 13.98 -0.85
CA PRO A 91 14.17 12.55 -1.15
C PRO A 91 14.15 12.26 -2.66
N GLU A 92 13.33 12.99 -3.42
CA GLU A 92 13.22 12.80 -4.88
C GLU A 92 14.24 13.60 -5.64
N LEU A 93 14.58 14.79 -5.13
CA LEU A 93 15.60 15.63 -5.73
C LEU A 93 17.01 15.09 -5.49
N GLY A 94 17.28 14.33 -4.43
CA GLY A 94 18.62 13.79 -4.15
C GLY A 94 19.63 14.86 -3.69
N PRO A 95 20.94 14.73 -3.98
CA PRO A 95 21.92 15.74 -3.58
C PRO A 95 21.76 17.06 -4.36
N PRO A 96 21.88 18.24 -3.70
CA PRO A 96 21.77 19.55 -4.35
C PRO A 96 23.05 19.88 -5.13
N THR A 97 23.24 19.23 -6.27
CA THR A 97 24.40 19.43 -7.14
C THR A 97 23.96 19.61 -8.59
N ALA A 98 24.72 20.38 -9.35
CA ALA A 98 24.50 20.56 -10.80
C ALA A 98 24.42 19.22 -11.54
N ALA A 99 25.30 18.27 -11.23
CA ALA A 99 25.33 16.94 -11.87
C ALA A 99 24.03 16.16 -11.64
N ASN A 100 23.51 16.21 -10.42
CA ASN A 100 22.28 15.51 -10.06
C ASN A 100 21.03 16.19 -10.66
N LEU A 101 20.95 17.52 -10.64
CA LEU A 101 19.89 18.27 -11.32
C LEU A 101 19.87 17.97 -12.83
N THR A 102 21.03 17.95 -13.49
CA THR A 102 21.15 17.56 -14.90
C THR A 102 20.68 16.12 -15.14
N THR A 103 20.93 15.21 -14.19
CA THR A 103 20.44 13.82 -14.27
C THR A 103 18.92 13.76 -14.25
N LEU A 104 18.27 14.49 -13.36
CA LEU A 104 16.81 14.57 -13.28
C LEU A 104 16.19 15.19 -14.54
N ILE A 105 16.79 16.25 -15.08
CA ILE A 105 16.37 16.89 -16.33
C ILE A 105 16.48 15.91 -17.50
N LYS A 106 17.59 15.18 -17.61
CA LYS A 106 17.78 14.16 -18.66
C LYS A 106 16.75 13.03 -18.55
N LYS A 107 16.46 12.57 -17.33
CA LYS A 107 15.42 11.56 -17.08
C LYS A 107 14.04 12.07 -17.52
N ALA A 108 13.70 13.31 -17.20
CA ALA A 108 12.43 13.91 -17.64
C ALA A 108 12.36 14.09 -19.18
N ALA A 109 13.46 14.51 -19.81
CA ALA A 109 13.54 14.60 -21.26
C ALA A 109 13.38 13.22 -21.95
N GLN A 110 13.91 12.15 -21.35
CA GLN A 110 13.70 10.78 -21.83
C GLN A 110 12.22 10.36 -21.76
N ILE A 111 11.53 10.68 -20.66
CA ILE A 111 10.09 10.44 -20.51
C ILE A 111 9.31 11.20 -21.61
N ARG A 112 9.63 12.47 -21.81
CA ARG A 112 9.04 13.31 -22.88
C ARG A 112 9.26 12.67 -24.25
N ASN A 113 10.45 12.15 -24.53
CA ASN A 113 10.76 11.47 -25.79
C ASN A 113 9.98 10.17 -25.97
N GLN A 114 9.82 9.36 -24.93
CA GLN A 114 9.01 8.13 -24.97
C GLN A 114 7.55 8.45 -25.29
N ARG A 115 6.98 9.46 -24.64
CA ARG A 115 5.64 9.98 -24.91
C ARG A 115 5.49 10.39 -26.37
N ASP A 116 6.39 11.24 -26.85
CA ASP A 116 6.32 11.76 -28.21
C ASP A 116 6.48 10.65 -29.26
N GLN A 117 7.35 9.66 -29.02
CA GLN A 117 7.46 8.48 -29.88
C GLN A 117 6.19 7.63 -29.89
N ALA A 118 5.49 7.52 -28.76
CA ALA A 118 4.20 6.83 -28.70
C ALA A 118 3.12 7.61 -29.47
N TRP A 119 3.06 8.92 -29.32
CA TRP A 119 2.09 9.77 -30.01
C TRP A 119 2.37 9.89 -31.52
N ALA A 120 3.63 9.96 -31.93
CA ALA A 120 3.99 9.89 -33.34
C ALA A 120 3.59 8.54 -33.97
N ARG A 121 3.72 7.42 -33.23
CA ARG A 121 3.18 6.12 -33.69
C ARG A 121 1.67 6.16 -33.82
N ALA A 122 0.96 6.82 -32.90
CA ALA A 122 -0.48 6.96 -32.94
C ALA A 122 -0.99 7.65 -34.21
N GLU A 123 -0.21 8.58 -34.79
CA GLU A 123 -0.52 9.21 -36.08
C GLU A 123 -0.50 8.24 -37.26
N GLN A 124 0.28 7.16 -37.16
CA GLN A 124 0.47 6.17 -38.23
C GLN A 124 -0.49 4.98 -38.14
N VAL A 125 -1.26 4.88 -37.05
CA VAL A 125 -2.20 3.77 -36.81
C VAL A 125 -3.61 4.29 -36.56
N GLN A 126 -4.58 3.40 -36.63
CA GLN A 126 -6.00 3.74 -36.53
C GLN A 126 -6.70 2.86 -35.49
N LYS A 127 -7.88 3.32 -35.05
CA LYS A 127 -8.78 2.60 -34.13
C LYS A 127 -8.06 2.17 -32.82
N ILE A 128 -8.27 0.93 -32.37
CA ILE A 128 -7.71 0.39 -31.11
C ILE A 128 -6.19 0.61 -31.00
N LYS A 129 -5.42 0.38 -32.07
CA LYS A 129 -3.96 0.60 -32.06
C LYS A 129 -3.56 2.06 -31.85
N ARG A 130 -4.41 3.00 -32.30
CA ARG A 130 -4.23 4.43 -32.03
C ARG A 130 -4.48 4.73 -30.56
N ALA A 131 -5.57 4.19 -29.99
CA ALA A 131 -5.86 4.32 -28.57
C ALA A 131 -4.72 3.76 -27.70
N GLU A 132 -4.20 2.56 -28.02
CA GLU A 132 -3.04 1.96 -27.35
C GLU A 132 -1.80 2.85 -27.40
N SER A 133 -1.50 3.43 -28.56
CA SER A 133 -0.33 4.28 -28.75
C SER A 133 -0.45 5.64 -28.01
N LEU A 134 -1.65 6.23 -27.99
CA LEU A 134 -1.93 7.44 -27.22
C LEU A 134 -1.83 7.17 -25.71
N GLY A 135 -2.44 6.07 -25.26
CA GLY A 135 -2.42 5.62 -23.87
C GLY A 135 -1.01 5.30 -23.38
N ALA A 136 -0.19 4.63 -24.19
CA ALA A 136 1.21 4.37 -23.89
C ALA A 136 2.02 5.67 -23.66
N GLY A 137 1.69 6.75 -24.37
CA GLY A 137 2.32 8.04 -24.14
C GLY A 137 1.92 8.69 -22.82
N LEU A 138 0.67 8.54 -22.40
CA LEU A 138 0.23 8.97 -21.07
C LEU A 138 0.88 8.13 -19.95
N ASP A 139 0.99 6.81 -20.17
CA ASP A 139 1.65 5.89 -19.23
C ASP A 139 3.13 6.22 -19.02
N ALA A 140 3.85 6.59 -20.09
CA ALA A 140 5.25 6.97 -20.01
C ALA A 140 5.48 8.12 -19.01
N MET A 141 4.56 9.08 -18.95
CA MET A 141 4.66 10.23 -18.03
C MET A 141 4.27 9.88 -16.59
N ASN A 142 3.36 8.91 -16.42
CA ASN A 142 2.79 8.56 -15.13
C ASN A 142 2.23 9.80 -14.37
N GLN A 143 1.58 10.71 -15.10
CA GLN A 143 0.98 11.95 -14.55
C GLN A 143 -0.56 11.92 -14.57
N GLY A 144 -1.17 10.75 -14.83
CA GLY A 144 -2.61 10.66 -15.11
C GLY A 144 -2.99 11.52 -16.32
N LEU A 145 -4.04 12.34 -16.17
CA LEU A 145 -4.45 13.33 -17.18
C LEU A 145 -3.72 14.68 -17.05
N GLY A 146 -2.66 14.74 -16.24
CA GLY A 146 -1.86 15.93 -16.01
C GLY A 146 -2.54 16.92 -15.06
N HIS A 147 -1.75 17.88 -14.58
CA HIS A 147 -2.24 18.99 -13.77
C HIS A 147 -3.37 19.73 -14.51
N GLN A 148 -4.47 20.02 -13.79
CA GLN A 148 -5.67 20.66 -14.36
C GLN A 148 -6.23 19.96 -15.61
N ASN A 149 -6.03 18.63 -15.72
CA ASN A 149 -6.49 17.82 -16.84
C ASN A 149 -5.92 18.26 -18.21
N ALA A 150 -4.68 18.77 -18.24
CA ALA A 150 -4.02 19.22 -19.47
C ALA A 150 -3.98 18.17 -20.61
N TYR A 151 -4.04 16.89 -20.27
CA TYR A 151 -4.07 15.78 -21.24
C TYR A 151 -5.47 15.19 -21.49
N LYS A 152 -6.54 15.82 -21.00
CA LYS A 152 -7.92 15.41 -21.30
C LYS A 152 -8.21 15.31 -22.82
N PRO A 153 -7.71 16.21 -23.69
CA PRO A 153 -7.88 16.05 -25.13
C PRO A 153 -7.32 14.73 -25.67
N ILE A 154 -6.23 14.21 -25.09
CA ILE A 154 -5.66 12.91 -25.48
C ILE A 154 -6.60 11.76 -25.09
N LEU A 155 -7.23 11.83 -23.91
CA LEU A 155 -8.25 10.86 -23.52
C LEU A 155 -9.47 10.91 -24.45
N ASP A 156 -9.86 12.09 -24.92
CA ASP A 156 -10.96 12.24 -25.89
C ASP A 156 -10.60 11.59 -27.24
N GLU A 157 -9.35 11.71 -27.67
CA GLU A 157 -8.86 11.00 -28.85
C GLU A 157 -8.80 9.48 -28.66
N ILE A 158 -8.38 9.00 -27.49
CA ILE A 158 -8.41 7.57 -27.13
C ILE A 158 -9.84 7.04 -27.24
N THR A 159 -10.79 7.70 -26.58
CA THR A 159 -12.22 7.30 -26.56
C THR A 159 -12.81 7.29 -27.97
N LYS A 160 -12.46 8.29 -28.80
CA LYS A 160 -12.90 8.36 -30.20
C LYS A 160 -12.32 7.22 -31.04
N ALA A 161 -11.05 6.87 -30.82
CA ALA A 161 -10.38 5.81 -31.57
C ALA A 161 -10.85 4.41 -31.14
N ASP A 162 -11.27 4.24 -29.89
CA ASP A 162 -11.72 2.97 -29.32
C ASP A 162 -12.99 3.14 -28.46
N PRO A 163 -14.18 3.33 -29.08
CA PRO A 163 -15.42 3.63 -28.35
C PRO A 163 -15.93 2.48 -27.46
N GLN A 164 -15.45 1.26 -27.70
CA GLN A 164 -15.79 0.06 -26.92
C GLN A 164 -14.75 -0.21 -25.83
N ASP A 165 -13.71 0.63 -25.74
CA ASP A 165 -12.59 0.52 -24.80
C ASP A 165 -11.93 -0.87 -24.78
N GLN A 166 -11.74 -1.47 -25.97
CA GLN A 166 -11.08 -2.77 -26.10
C GLN A 166 -9.61 -2.72 -25.65
N SER A 167 -8.97 -1.57 -25.82
CA SER A 167 -7.64 -1.28 -25.29
C SER A 167 -7.62 -1.04 -23.78
N GLY A 168 -8.76 -0.73 -23.15
CA GLY A 168 -8.85 -0.45 -21.70
C GLY A 168 -8.26 0.90 -21.28
N TYR A 169 -7.74 1.72 -22.19
CA TYR A 169 -7.13 3.00 -21.83
C TYR A 169 -8.15 4.07 -21.42
N THR A 170 -9.37 4.02 -21.97
CA THR A 170 -10.44 4.93 -21.53
C THR A 170 -10.82 4.63 -20.09
N ALA A 171 -11.06 3.36 -19.76
CA ALA A 171 -11.32 2.93 -18.39
C ALA A 171 -10.17 3.30 -17.45
N LYS A 172 -8.90 3.08 -17.83
CA LYS A 172 -7.76 3.43 -16.97
C LYS A 172 -7.79 4.89 -16.52
N TYR A 173 -7.98 5.83 -17.44
CA TYR A 173 -7.91 7.26 -17.14
C TYR A 173 -9.24 7.87 -16.69
N SER A 174 -10.34 7.10 -16.74
CA SER A 174 -11.63 7.46 -16.15
C SER A 174 -11.92 6.69 -14.85
N PHE A 175 -10.94 5.92 -14.35
CA PHE A 175 -11.10 5.12 -13.15
C PHE A 175 -11.49 6.01 -11.95
N PRO A 176 -12.54 5.67 -11.18
CA PRO A 176 -13.07 6.56 -10.13
C PRO A 176 -12.12 6.83 -8.96
N GLY A 177 -11.06 6.03 -8.83
CA GLY A 177 -10.08 6.17 -7.77
C GLY A 177 -10.65 5.82 -6.40
N HIS A 178 -10.39 6.68 -5.41
CA HIS A 178 -10.95 6.56 -4.06
C HIS A 178 -12.49 6.58 -4.03
N ASN A 179 -13.15 7.16 -5.05
CA ASN A 179 -14.60 7.20 -5.13
C ASN A 179 -15.23 5.88 -5.59
N LEU A 180 -14.45 4.89 -6.03
CA LEU A 180 -15.00 3.62 -6.50
C LEU A 180 -15.78 2.89 -5.39
N ALA A 181 -15.23 2.79 -4.18
CA ALA A 181 -15.91 2.11 -3.08
C ALA A 181 -17.19 2.83 -2.65
N PRO A 182 -17.20 4.16 -2.40
CA PRO A 182 -18.44 4.92 -2.18
C PRO A 182 -19.48 4.72 -3.29
N GLN A 183 -19.07 4.82 -4.56
CA GLN A 183 -19.99 4.65 -5.69
C GLN A 183 -20.63 3.26 -5.72
N ILE A 184 -19.85 2.19 -5.43
CA ILE A 184 -20.38 0.82 -5.36
C ILE A 184 -21.41 0.68 -4.25
N LEU A 185 -21.11 1.24 -3.07
CA LEU A 185 -22.02 1.17 -1.93
C LEU A 185 -23.33 1.93 -2.21
N GLU A 186 -23.20 3.16 -2.70
CA GLU A 186 -24.33 4.06 -2.97
C GLU A 186 -25.22 3.58 -4.11
N THR A 187 -24.62 3.13 -5.21
CA THR A 187 -25.35 2.78 -6.45
C THR A 187 -25.96 1.38 -6.39
N PHE A 188 -25.27 0.42 -5.77
CA PHE A 188 -25.66 -1.00 -5.85
C PHE A 188 -26.05 -1.59 -4.51
N VAL A 189 -25.24 -1.41 -3.47
CA VAL A 189 -25.46 -2.08 -2.18
C VAL A 189 -26.71 -1.56 -1.48
N ASN A 190 -26.96 -0.25 -1.50
CA ASN A 190 -28.18 0.35 -0.93
C ASN A 190 -29.46 -0.22 -1.58
N GLU A 191 -29.40 -0.55 -2.86
CA GLU A 191 -30.48 -1.18 -3.61
C GLU A 191 -30.44 -2.72 -3.58
N LYS A 192 -29.53 -3.31 -2.79
CA LYS A 192 -29.29 -4.76 -2.66
C LYS A 192 -28.89 -5.47 -3.98
N LYS A 193 -28.33 -4.72 -4.93
CA LYS A 193 -27.84 -5.20 -6.25
C LYS A 193 -26.40 -5.73 -6.16
N PHE A 194 -26.16 -6.68 -5.27
CA PHE A 194 -24.81 -7.13 -4.93
C PHE A 194 -24.09 -7.84 -6.09
N LYS A 195 -24.83 -8.61 -6.90
CA LYS A 195 -24.24 -9.34 -8.03
C LYS A 195 -23.81 -8.39 -9.15
N GLU A 196 -24.57 -7.34 -9.37
CA GLU A 196 -24.28 -6.26 -10.31
C GLU A 196 -23.06 -5.46 -9.86
N ALA A 197 -22.95 -5.17 -8.56
CA ALA A 197 -21.74 -4.56 -7.97
C ALA A 197 -20.49 -5.43 -8.22
N GLU A 198 -20.58 -6.74 -7.98
CA GLU A 198 -19.46 -7.67 -8.22
C GLU A 198 -19.11 -7.75 -9.72
N ALA A 199 -20.10 -7.75 -10.60
CA ALA A 199 -19.88 -7.71 -12.05
C ALA A 199 -19.18 -6.43 -12.51
N GLU A 200 -19.56 -5.27 -11.96
CA GLU A 200 -18.91 -3.99 -12.26
C GLU A 200 -17.46 -3.96 -11.76
N LEU A 201 -17.19 -4.44 -10.54
CA LEU A 201 -15.83 -4.59 -10.04
C LEU A 201 -15.00 -5.57 -10.88
N LEU A 202 -15.60 -6.67 -11.34
CA LEU A 202 -14.93 -7.62 -12.23
C LEU A 202 -14.62 -7.02 -13.60
N ARG A 203 -15.48 -6.13 -14.13
CA ARG A 203 -15.23 -5.37 -15.35
C ARG A 203 -13.98 -4.52 -15.22
N TRP A 204 -13.83 -3.77 -14.12
CA TRP A 204 -12.61 -3.02 -13.82
C TRP A 204 -11.39 -3.94 -13.67
N HIS A 205 -11.54 -5.06 -12.96
CA HIS A 205 -10.44 -6.00 -12.71
C HIS A 205 -9.81 -6.56 -14.00
N ARG A 206 -10.62 -6.77 -15.03
CA ARG A 206 -10.18 -7.29 -16.34
C ARG A 206 -9.30 -6.32 -17.12
N ASN A 207 -9.28 -5.04 -16.77
CA ASN A 207 -8.45 -4.06 -17.45
C ASN A 207 -6.96 -4.28 -17.10
N PRO A 208 -6.10 -4.63 -18.07
CA PRO A 208 -4.70 -4.92 -17.80
C PRO A 208 -3.90 -3.66 -17.47
N HIS A 209 -4.38 -2.47 -17.85
CA HIS A 209 -3.63 -1.22 -17.72
C HIS A 209 -3.80 -0.52 -16.38
N LEU A 210 -4.67 -0.98 -15.47
CA LEU A 210 -4.78 -0.37 -14.14
C LEU A 210 -3.44 -0.40 -13.40
N SER A 211 -3.06 0.72 -12.80
CA SER A 211 -1.89 0.81 -11.94
C SER A 211 -2.06 -0.01 -10.66
N SER A 212 -0.97 -0.31 -9.94
CA SER A 212 -1.05 -0.98 -8.64
C SER A 212 -1.93 -0.23 -7.65
N GLU A 213 -1.88 1.10 -7.64
CA GLU A 213 -2.75 1.93 -6.79
C GLU A 213 -4.23 1.77 -7.16
N GLN A 214 -4.56 1.82 -8.46
CA GLN A 214 -5.93 1.62 -8.94
C GLN A 214 -6.42 0.20 -8.62
N ARG A 215 -5.55 -0.82 -8.73
CA ARG A 215 -5.86 -2.19 -8.31
C ARG A 215 -6.13 -2.27 -6.81
N GLN A 216 -5.33 -1.61 -5.97
CA GLN A 216 -5.61 -1.55 -4.53
C GLN A 216 -6.95 -0.88 -4.22
N GLN A 217 -7.29 0.24 -4.88
CA GLN A 217 -8.59 0.90 -4.73
C GLN A 217 -9.74 -0.01 -5.18
N LEU A 218 -9.54 -0.82 -6.22
CA LEU A 218 -10.48 -1.85 -6.64
C LEU A 218 -10.66 -2.94 -5.57
N HIS A 219 -9.58 -3.41 -4.95
CA HIS A 219 -9.65 -4.36 -3.84
C HIS A 219 -10.30 -3.77 -2.58
N ALA A 220 -10.08 -2.49 -2.29
CA ALA A 220 -10.79 -1.77 -1.25
C ALA A 220 -12.31 -1.73 -1.50
N ALA A 221 -12.73 -1.52 -2.76
CA ALA A 221 -14.15 -1.59 -3.13
C ALA A 221 -14.72 -3.01 -3.02
N ARG A 222 -13.95 -4.05 -3.38
CA ARG A 222 -14.32 -5.47 -3.13
C ARG A 222 -14.49 -5.75 -1.63
N PHE A 223 -13.56 -5.28 -0.81
CA PHE A 223 -13.65 -5.39 0.65
C PHE A 223 -14.92 -4.74 1.18
N ALA A 224 -15.24 -3.51 0.75
CA ALA A 224 -16.45 -2.80 1.14
C ALA A 224 -17.72 -3.57 0.72
N LEU A 225 -17.77 -4.06 -0.52
CA LEU A 225 -18.88 -4.88 -1.03
C LEU A 225 -19.07 -6.15 -0.21
N TYR A 226 -18.01 -6.94 0.02
CA TYR A 226 -18.12 -8.22 0.71
C TYR A 226 -18.44 -8.09 2.20
N ARG A 227 -18.08 -6.96 2.82
CA ARG A 227 -18.55 -6.65 4.19
C ARG A 227 -20.04 -6.37 4.24
N ALA A 228 -20.61 -5.79 3.19
CA ALA A 228 -22.03 -5.50 3.10
C ALA A 228 -22.87 -6.67 2.56
N TRP A 229 -22.24 -7.72 2.05
CA TRP A 229 -22.88 -8.85 1.39
C TRP A 229 -22.74 -10.15 2.22
N PRO A 230 -23.75 -10.55 3.02
CA PRO A 230 -23.65 -11.68 3.94
C PRO A 230 -23.18 -12.98 3.29
N GLU A 231 -23.69 -13.31 2.10
CA GLU A 231 -23.37 -14.52 1.34
C GLU A 231 -21.91 -14.56 0.85
N LYS A 232 -21.21 -13.43 0.86
CA LYS A 232 -19.80 -13.30 0.45
C LYS A 232 -18.89 -12.87 1.60
N SER A 233 -19.36 -12.90 2.85
CA SER A 233 -18.56 -12.54 4.03
C SER A 233 -17.23 -13.31 4.14
N ALA A 234 -17.17 -14.56 3.68
CA ALA A 234 -15.93 -15.34 3.61
C ALA A 234 -14.87 -14.75 2.66
N MET A 235 -15.27 -13.93 1.68
CA MET A 235 -14.37 -13.30 0.72
C MET A 235 -13.70 -12.02 1.25
N VAL A 236 -14.13 -11.50 2.40
CA VAL A 236 -13.58 -10.26 3.00
C VAL A 236 -12.07 -10.37 3.21
N ARG A 237 -11.61 -11.49 3.77
CA ARG A 237 -10.19 -11.77 3.97
C ARG A 237 -9.40 -11.72 2.67
N SER A 238 -9.87 -12.44 1.64
CA SER A 238 -9.19 -12.51 0.35
C SER A 238 -9.07 -11.14 -0.33
N ALA A 239 -10.08 -10.27 -0.19
CA ALA A 239 -10.02 -8.92 -0.75
C ALA A 239 -8.94 -8.07 -0.08
N LEU A 240 -8.76 -8.20 1.23
CA LEU A 240 -7.68 -7.53 1.96
C LEU A 240 -6.31 -8.12 1.60
N GLU A 241 -6.17 -9.45 1.53
CA GLU A 241 -4.92 -10.12 1.14
C GLU A 241 -4.49 -9.72 -0.29
N ASP A 242 -5.44 -9.68 -1.24
CA ASP A 242 -5.18 -9.17 -2.58
C ASP A 242 -4.71 -7.70 -2.55
N MET A 243 -5.34 -6.85 -1.73
CA MET A 243 -4.92 -5.45 -1.57
C MET A 243 -3.48 -5.32 -1.04
N VAL A 244 -3.09 -6.16 -0.07
CA VAL A 244 -1.70 -6.21 0.42
C VAL A 244 -0.75 -6.65 -0.70
N LYS A 245 -1.13 -7.68 -1.46
CA LYS A 245 -0.29 -8.28 -2.49
C LYS A 245 0.06 -7.30 -3.62
N GLU A 246 -0.86 -6.43 -4.01
CA GLU A 246 -0.65 -5.45 -5.09
C GLU A 246 0.46 -4.43 -4.78
N ALA A 247 0.49 -3.87 -3.57
CA ALA A 247 1.55 -2.98 -3.11
C ALA A 247 1.63 -2.96 -1.57
N PRO A 248 2.42 -3.84 -0.94
CA PRO A 248 2.35 -4.09 0.50
C PRO A 248 2.80 -2.92 1.39
N GLU A 249 3.59 -2.01 0.84
CA GLU A 249 4.17 -0.86 1.54
C GLU A 249 3.45 0.46 1.23
N SER A 250 2.40 0.43 0.42
CA SER A 250 1.54 1.61 0.22
C SER A 250 0.65 1.83 1.45
N ASP A 251 0.10 3.04 1.61
CA ASP A 251 -0.84 3.35 2.70
C ASP A 251 -2.05 2.39 2.73
N LEU A 252 -2.59 2.04 1.55
CA LEU A 252 -3.66 1.05 1.43
C LEU A 252 -3.19 -0.37 1.78
N GLY A 253 -1.99 -0.76 1.37
CA GLY A 253 -1.40 -2.06 1.72
C GLY A 253 -1.19 -2.21 3.22
N LEU A 254 -0.62 -1.19 3.87
CA LEU A 254 -0.45 -1.14 5.32
C LEU A 254 -1.80 -1.12 6.05
N SER A 255 -2.77 -0.36 5.56
CA SER A 255 -4.13 -0.35 6.10
C SER A 255 -4.80 -1.73 6.00
N ALA A 256 -4.66 -2.43 4.87
CA ALA A 256 -5.14 -3.81 4.74
C ALA A 256 -4.46 -4.76 5.72
N LYS A 257 -3.14 -4.67 5.91
CA LYS A 257 -2.42 -5.49 6.90
C LYS A 257 -3.00 -5.27 8.30
N ASN A 258 -3.28 -4.02 8.68
CA ASN A 258 -3.90 -3.70 9.97
C ASN A 258 -5.32 -4.27 10.09
N TYR A 259 -6.16 -4.12 9.06
CA TYR A 259 -7.49 -4.73 9.06
C TYR A 259 -7.44 -6.27 9.13
N LEU A 260 -6.48 -6.91 8.47
CA LEU A 260 -6.28 -8.36 8.58
C LEU A 260 -5.92 -8.76 10.01
N LEU A 261 -5.05 -8.02 10.68
CA LEU A 261 -4.69 -8.28 12.08
C LEU A 261 -5.87 -8.06 13.04
N GLU A 262 -6.73 -7.08 12.76
CA GLU A 262 -7.89 -6.77 13.59
C GLU A 262 -9.01 -7.81 13.42
N LEU A 263 -9.35 -8.16 12.18
CA LEU A 263 -10.46 -9.05 11.84
C LEU A 263 -10.08 -10.53 11.93
N TYR A 264 -8.80 -10.85 11.65
CA TYR A 264 -8.24 -12.19 11.63
C TYR A 264 -6.94 -12.23 12.44
N PRO A 265 -6.98 -11.87 13.74
CA PRO A 265 -5.80 -11.88 14.59
C PRO A 265 -5.16 -13.27 14.57
N PRO A 266 -3.83 -13.39 14.47
CA PRO A 266 -3.18 -14.68 14.44
C PRO A 266 -3.35 -15.43 15.77
N LEU A 267 -3.46 -16.75 15.69
CA LEU A 267 -3.36 -17.62 16.85
C LEU A 267 -1.92 -17.61 17.38
N ASN A 268 -1.68 -16.85 18.45
CA ASN A 268 -0.39 -16.81 19.13
C ASN A 268 -0.54 -16.54 20.64
N LEU A 269 0.58 -16.61 21.38
CA LEU A 269 0.57 -16.40 22.84
C LEU A 269 0.06 -15.01 23.25
N GLU A 270 0.25 -13.98 22.43
CA GLU A 270 -0.14 -12.60 22.75
C GLU A 270 -1.63 -12.33 22.49
N LYS A 271 -2.15 -12.79 21.34
CA LYS A 271 -3.54 -12.52 20.91
C LYS A 271 -4.52 -13.58 21.37
N GLY A 272 -4.04 -14.77 21.74
CA GLY A 272 -4.88 -15.87 22.18
C GLY A 272 -5.62 -16.54 21.04
N TRP A 273 -6.78 -17.14 21.36
CA TRP A 273 -7.65 -17.78 20.37
C TRP A 273 -8.99 -17.04 20.22
N ARG A 274 -9.67 -17.29 19.10
CA ARG A 274 -10.94 -16.69 18.68
C ARG A 274 -11.75 -17.76 17.95
N PRO A 275 -13.07 -17.57 17.76
CA PRO A 275 -13.91 -18.49 16.99
C PRO A 275 -13.35 -18.82 15.59
N LEU A 276 -12.70 -17.84 14.94
CA LEU A 276 -12.10 -18.03 13.62
C LEU A 276 -10.92 -19.04 13.57
N HIS A 277 -10.41 -19.49 14.71
CA HIS A 277 -9.31 -20.46 14.80
C HIS A 277 -9.77 -21.92 14.91
N PHE A 278 -11.08 -22.16 14.86
CA PHE A 278 -11.65 -23.49 14.90
C PHE A 278 -12.18 -23.89 13.53
N GLU A 279 -11.88 -25.12 13.16
CA GLU A 279 -12.60 -25.92 12.19
C GLU A 279 -13.52 -26.89 12.94
N LYS A 280 -14.51 -27.49 12.27
CA LYS A 280 -15.44 -28.42 12.92
C LYS A 280 -14.70 -29.60 13.57
N GLY A 281 -14.91 -29.77 14.88
CA GLY A 281 -14.36 -30.88 15.67
C GLY A 281 -12.99 -30.58 16.26
N ARG A 282 -12.12 -31.60 16.34
CA ARG A 282 -10.81 -31.46 16.99
C ARG A 282 -9.80 -30.73 16.12
N ASN A 283 -9.25 -29.66 16.67
CA ASN A 283 -8.28 -28.78 16.04
C ASN A 283 -6.89 -29.01 16.60
N LYS A 284 -5.88 -29.05 15.74
CA LYS A 284 -4.47 -29.09 16.14
C LYS A 284 -3.84 -27.73 15.96
N TRP A 285 -3.51 -27.09 17.07
CA TRP A 285 -2.86 -25.80 17.08
C TRP A 285 -1.35 -25.94 17.19
N LYS A 286 -0.63 -25.07 16.47
CA LYS A 286 0.81 -24.93 16.51
C LYS A 286 1.16 -23.45 16.66
N ILE A 287 1.64 -23.08 17.85
CA ILE A 287 1.88 -21.69 18.27
C ILE A 287 3.38 -21.49 18.48
N ASP A 288 3.94 -20.39 18.01
CA ASP A 288 5.32 -20.03 18.32
C ASP A 288 5.44 -19.63 19.80
N ALA A 289 6.33 -20.33 20.53
CA ALA A 289 6.62 -20.12 21.94
C ALA A 289 8.10 -19.76 22.18
N THR A 290 8.86 -19.44 21.12
CA THR A 290 10.31 -19.24 21.17
C THR A 290 10.70 -18.14 22.14
N ALA A 291 9.98 -17.02 22.15
CA ALA A 291 10.26 -15.91 23.05
C ALA A 291 9.94 -16.21 24.53
N ALA A 292 9.05 -17.18 24.81
CA ALA A 292 8.60 -17.51 26.15
C ALA A 292 9.47 -18.58 26.85
N ILE A 293 10.24 -19.37 26.08
CA ILE A 293 11.06 -20.47 26.60
C ILE A 293 12.55 -20.16 26.36
N SER A 294 13.21 -19.64 27.38
CA SER A 294 14.60 -19.18 27.33
C SER A 294 15.66 -20.25 27.64
N GLY A 295 15.28 -21.40 28.19
CA GLY A 295 16.23 -22.44 28.59
C GLY A 295 15.58 -23.66 29.23
N SER A 296 16.40 -24.47 29.89
CA SER A 296 15.91 -25.52 30.78
C SER A 296 15.22 -24.92 32.00
N GLY A 297 14.20 -25.59 32.51
CA GLY A 297 13.46 -25.14 33.69
C GLY A 297 12.01 -25.61 33.68
N THR A 298 11.25 -25.13 34.66
CA THR A 298 9.83 -25.43 34.76
C THR A 298 9.03 -24.27 34.18
N TYR A 299 8.06 -24.61 33.34
CA TYR A 299 7.16 -23.65 32.71
C TYR A 299 5.70 -24.06 32.95
N GLU A 300 4.84 -23.07 33.05
CA GLU A 300 3.40 -23.25 33.23
C GLU A 300 2.66 -22.53 32.11
N LEU A 301 1.82 -23.27 31.38
CA LEU A 301 0.89 -22.77 30.38
C LEU A 301 -0.52 -22.78 30.94
N THR A 302 -1.14 -21.62 30.99
CA THR A 302 -2.55 -21.47 31.36
C THR A 302 -3.36 -21.10 30.13
N PHE A 303 -4.46 -21.82 29.90
CA PHE A 303 -5.51 -21.42 28.97
C PHE A 303 -6.55 -20.62 29.74
N GLN A 304 -6.71 -19.35 29.40
CA GLN A 304 -7.63 -18.45 30.09
C GLN A 304 -8.79 -18.07 29.19
N TYR A 305 -9.95 -18.67 29.41
CA TYR A 305 -11.19 -18.27 28.75
C TYR A 305 -11.55 -16.82 29.08
N THR A 306 -12.02 -16.09 28.07
CA THR A 306 -12.47 -14.69 28.22
C THR A 306 -13.89 -14.46 27.74
N GLN A 307 -14.32 -15.11 26.66
CA GLN A 307 -15.62 -14.89 26.03
C GLN A 307 -16.05 -16.10 25.20
N GLY A 308 -17.34 -16.22 24.93
CA GLY A 308 -17.91 -17.29 24.12
C GLY A 308 -19.18 -17.86 24.73
N THR A 309 -19.76 -18.84 24.05
CA THR A 309 -20.82 -19.70 24.60
C THR A 309 -20.30 -21.08 24.95
N ASP A 310 -19.22 -21.51 24.31
CA ASP A 310 -18.67 -22.85 24.45
C ASP A 310 -17.33 -22.85 25.20
N ALA A 311 -17.18 -23.84 26.07
CA ALA A 311 -15.90 -24.10 26.72
C ALA A 311 -14.89 -24.65 25.70
N LEU A 312 -13.62 -24.30 25.87
CA LEU A 312 -12.52 -24.94 25.17
C LEU A 312 -12.14 -26.23 25.90
N GLN A 313 -12.29 -27.37 25.25
CA GLN A 313 -11.70 -28.64 25.67
C GLN A 313 -10.26 -28.73 25.16
N ILE A 314 -9.37 -29.24 25.99
CA ILE A 314 -7.93 -29.29 25.74
C ILE A 314 -7.47 -30.72 25.99
N PHE A 315 -6.83 -31.35 25.01
CA PHE A 315 -6.45 -32.77 25.03
C PHE A 315 -4.94 -32.97 25.27
N GLY A 316 -4.32 -32.04 25.98
CA GLY A 316 -2.89 -32.01 26.22
C GLY A 316 -2.16 -30.89 25.47
N ALA A 317 -0.92 -30.67 25.90
CA ALA A 317 -0.03 -29.68 25.33
C ALA A 317 1.42 -30.20 25.29
N ARG A 318 2.18 -29.79 24.28
CA ARG A 318 3.56 -30.20 24.06
C ARG A 318 4.41 -29.01 23.63
N LEU A 319 5.62 -28.91 24.18
CA LEU A 319 6.66 -28.03 23.66
C LEU A 319 7.57 -28.85 22.74
N ILE A 320 7.79 -28.36 21.53
CA ILE A 320 8.54 -29.06 20.48
C ILE A 320 9.57 -28.09 19.89
N ASP A 321 10.82 -28.53 19.75
CA ASP A 321 11.87 -27.81 19.04
C ASP A 321 12.38 -28.62 17.83
N ARG A 322 13.48 -28.19 17.21
CA ARG A 322 14.06 -28.88 16.04
C ARG A 322 14.49 -30.33 16.33
N GLN A 323 14.81 -30.66 17.58
CA GLN A 323 15.25 -31.99 18.01
C GLN A 323 14.09 -32.87 18.51
N GLY A 324 12.85 -32.36 18.51
CA GLY A 324 11.65 -33.10 18.89
C GLY A 324 10.98 -32.53 20.14
N VAL A 325 10.26 -33.39 20.88
CA VAL A 325 9.51 -32.99 22.08
C VAL A 325 10.49 -32.58 23.19
N LEU A 326 10.35 -31.36 23.70
CA LEU A 326 11.07 -30.84 24.87
C LEU A 326 10.42 -31.29 26.17
N ALA A 327 9.10 -31.15 26.23
CA ALA A 327 8.27 -31.47 27.37
C ALA A 327 6.82 -31.64 26.90
N SER A 328 6.03 -32.40 27.65
CA SER A 328 4.63 -32.61 27.36
C SER A 328 3.84 -32.78 28.65
N ASP A 329 2.61 -32.31 28.62
CA ASP A 329 1.62 -32.57 29.63
C ASP A 329 0.35 -33.03 28.93
N GLY A 330 -0.06 -34.27 29.21
CA GLY A 330 -1.06 -35.00 28.43
C GLY A 330 -2.42 -35.11 29.10
N HIS A 331 -2.66 -34.42 30.22
CA HIS A 331 -3.97 -34.44 30.86
C HIS A 331 -5.01 -33.73 29.98
N GLU A 332 -6.27 -34.10 30.16
CA GLU A 332 -7.38 -33.37 29.56
C GLU A 332 -7.84 -32.27 30.51
N GLY A 333 -8.17 -31.12 29.93
CA GLY A 333 -8.65 -29.96 30.68
C GLY A 333 -9.71 -29.20 29.92
N ASN A 334 -10.36 -28.26 30.59
CA ASN A 334 -11.32 -27.37 29.95
C ASN A 334 -11.31 -25.96 30.55
N THR A 335 -11.55 -24.96 29.71
CA THR A 335 -11.74 -23.57 30.16
C THR A 335 -12.99 -22.96 29.54
N GLY A 336 -13.80 -22.28 30.36
CA GLY A 336 -15.10 -21.73 30.02
C GLY A 336 -15.62 -20.88 31.18
N SER A 337 -16.94 -20.84 31.38
CA SER A 337 -17.55 -20.22 32.58
C SER A 337 -17.04 -20.85 33.88
N GLN A 338 -16.68 -22.13 33.84
CA GLN A 338 -15.89 -22.82 34.85
C GLN A 338 -14.67 -23.43 34.16
N SER A 339 -13.51 -23.34 34.81
CA SER A 339 -12.27 -23.95 34.33
C SER A 339 -11.89 -25.11 35.24
N LYS A 340 -11.39 -26.20 34.65
CA LYS A 340 -10.86 -27.36 35.35
C LYS A 340 -9.65 -27.86 34.57
N ASP A 341 -8.56 -28.14 35.29
CA ASP A 341 -7.32 -28.68 34.73
C ASP A 341 -6.84 -27.90 33.47
N ASN A 342 -6.97 -26.58 33.48
CA ASN A 342 -6.60 -25.70 32.35
C ASN A 342 -5.15 -25.19 32.43
N ILE A 343 -4.33 -25.80 33.30
CA ILE A 343 -2.95 -25.41 33.60
C ILE A 343 -2.04 -26.60 33.30
N TYR A 344 -1.14 -26.42 32.34
CA TYR A 344 -0.22 -27.43 31.84
C TYR A 344 1.20 -27.13 32.28
N ARG A 345 1.89 -28.14 32.83
CA ARG A 345 3.22 -27.98 33.43
C ARG A 345 4.28 -28.68 32.57
N PHE A 346 5.31 -27.95 32.19
CA PHE A 346 6.40 -28.44 31.36
C PHE A 346 7.72 -28.44 32.12
N GLU A 347 8.34 -29.61 32.24
CA GLU A 347 9.71 -29.76 32.74
C GLU A 347 10.67 -29.85 31.55
N VAL A 348 11.29 -28.73 31.18
CA VAL A 348 12.21 -28.65 30.05
C VAL A 348 13.61 -29.02 30.53
N LYS A 349 14.05 -30.25 30.24
CA LYS A 349 15.30 -30.84 30.77
C LYS A 349 16.57 -30.43 30.02
N ARG A 350 16.42 -29.95 28.79
CA ARG A 350 17.54 -29.52 27.94
C ARG A 350 17.28 -28.14 27.36
N ARG A 351 18.34 -27.42 27.04
CA ARG A 351 18.23 -26.15 26.35
C ARG A 351 17.56 -26.36 24.97
N PRO A 352 16.53 -25.57 24.61
CA PRO A 352 15.91 -25.64 23.30
C PRO A 352 16.86 -25.31 22.16
N VAL A 353 16.59 -25.89 20.97
CA VAL A 353 17.35 -25.65 19.74
C VAL A 353 16.42 -25.16 18.63
N GLY A 354 16.65 -23.93 18.17
CA GLY A 354 15.87 -23.30 17.10
C GLY A 354 14.51 -22.78 17.58
N THR A 355 13.54 -22.72 16.66
CA THR A 355 12.16 -22.29 16.95
C THR A 355 11.47 -23.32 17.83
N ILE A 356 10.72 -22.82 18.82
CA ILE A 356 9.96 -23.62 19.77
C ILE A 356 8.49 -23.47 19.46
N HIS A 357 7.79 -24.59 19.36
CA HIS A 357 6.36 -24.62 19.11
C HIS A 357 5.61 -25.24 20.28
N LEU A 358 4.58 -24.54 20.75
CA LEU A 358 3.50 -25.11 21.53
C LEU A 358 2.54 -25.84 20.57
N SER A 359 2.39 -27.14 20.74
CA SER A 359 1.40 -27.96 20.04
C SER A 359 0.33 -28.42 21.02
N THR A 360 -0.94 -28.17 20.69
CA THR A 360 -2.09 -28.57 21.52
C THR A 360 -3.22 -29.05 20.61
N GLU A 361 -4.00 -30.00 21.08
CA GLU A 361 -5.23 -30.44 20.42
C GLU A 361 -6.40 -29.93 21.25
N VAL A 362 -7.37 -29.28 20.61
CA VAL A 362 -8.48 -28.59 21.27
C VAL A 362 -9.79 -28.81 20.52
N ASP A 363 -10.91 -28.62 21.21
CA ASP A 363 -12.26 -28.66 20.65
C ASP A 363 -13.11 -27.57 21.34
N ALA A 364 -13.85 -26.79 20.55
CA ALA A 364 -14.70 -25.70 21.04
C ALA A 364 -16.19 -26.05 21.05
N GLY A 365 -16.53 -27.34 21.02
CA GLY A 365 -17.91 -27.81 21.09
C GLY A 365 -18.70 -27.51 19.82
N GLU A 366 -20.03 -27.51 19.93
CA GLU A 366 -20.91 -27.53 18.76
C GLU A 366 -20.94 -26.20 17.97
N ASN A 367 -20.80 -25.05 18.66
CA ASN A 367 -20.89 -23.74 17.99
C ASN A 367 -19.53 -23.11 17.67
N ASP A 368 -18.41 -23.78 17.99
CA ASP A 368 -17.04 -23.32 17.75
C ASP A 368 -16.77 -21.89 18.28
N ASN A 369 -17.51 -21.47 19.30
CA ASN A 369 -17.59 -20.08 19.74
C ASN A 369 -16.87 -19.87 21.09
N SER A 370 -15.60 -20.29 21.16
CA SER A 370 -14.74 -20.08 22.31
C SER A 370 -13.69 -18.99 22.04
N GLN A 371 -13.39 -18.16 23.04
CA GLN A 371 -12.36 -17.13 22.96
C GLN A 371 -11.61 -16.99 24.29
N GLY A 372 -10.29 -16.82 24.21
CA GLY A 372 -9.45 -16.64 25.38
C GLY A 372 -8.00 -16.33 25.04
N THR A 373 -7.16 -16.34 26.06
CA THR A 373 -5.73 -15.98 26.01
C THR A 373 -4.85 -17.07 26.60
N PHE A 374 -3.57 -17.05 26.23
CA PHE A 374 -2.56 -17.92 26.82
C PHE A 374 -1.70 -17.13 27.80
N SER A 375 -1.27 -17.79 28.87
CA SER A 375 -0.17 -17.31 29.71
C SER A 375 0.87 -18.42 29.84
N LEU A 376 2.05 -18.23 29.26
CA LEU A 376 3.19 -19.15 29.38
C LEU A 376 4.31 -18.47 30.16
N LYS A 377 4.63 -18.98 31.36
CA LYS A 377 5.59 -18.36 32.28
C LYS A 377 6.56 -19.40 32.84
N SER A 378 7.79 -18.98 33.13
CA SER A 378 8.69 -19.80 33.93
C SER A 378 8.29 -19.73 35.40
N THR A 379 8.28 -20.88 36.07
CA THR A 379 7.94 -21.02 37.50
C THR A 379 9.15 -21.32 38.38
N SER A 380 10.31 -21.58 37.78
CA SER A 380 11.59 -21.60 38.47
C SER A 380 11.96 -20.18 38.90
N ALA A 381 12.08 -19.94 40.21
CA ALA A 381 12.60 -18.69 40.74
C ALA A 381 13.99 -18.42 40.11
N THR A 382 14.15 -17.26 39.49
CA THR A 382 15.44 -16.75 39.02
C THR A 382 16.39 -16.70 40.21
N THR A 383 17.20 -17.74 40.40
CA THR A 383 18.46 -17.60 41.10
C THR A 383 19.41 -16.99 40.08
N ALA A 384 19.44 -15.64 40.07
CA ALA A 384 20.50 -14.90 39.39
C ALA A 384 21.85 -15.28 40.04
N PRO A 385 22.95 -15.29 39.26
CA PRO A 385 24.27 -15.67 39.75
C PRO A 385 24.80 -14.78 40.88
#